data_AF-A0AB39E545-F1
#
_entry.id   AF-A0AB39E545-F1
#
_cell.length_a   1.000
_cell.length_b   1.000
_cell.length_c   1.000
_cell.angle_alpha   90.00
_cell.angle_beta   90.00
_cell.angle_gamma   90.00
#
_symmetry.space_group_name_H-M   'P 1'
#
loop_
_entity.id
_entity.type
_entity.pdbx_description
1 polymer ?
#
loop_
_entity_poly.entity_id
_entity_poly.type
_entity_poly.pdbx_seq_one_letter_code
_entity_poly.pdbx_strand_id
1 'polypeptide(L)'
;MDITPAIVTDFRAAFNGQFADDTKWTDDVIQDVLCEADAETGGSGWGAFALDCQNFKRRGMYLFAAHWLTFFYGDDPAGGIGGIARLNTQSKQVGDESISYRVASMMDAGNDALTYTVYGQQFYRLRRRAGMGARVI
;
A
#
# COMPACT_ATOMS: atom_id res chain seq x y z
N MET A 1 -10.81 -5.17 -14.19
CA MET A 1 -9.83 -5.11 -15.29
C MET A 1 -9.14 -6.46 -15.33
N ASP A 2 -8.81 -6.97 -16.51
CA ASP A 2 -8.10 -8.26 -16.61
C ASP A 2 -6.62 -8.08 -16.25
N ILE A 3 -6.18 -8.76 -15.19
CA ILE A 3 -4.77 -8.77 -14.76
C ILE A 3 -4.02 -9.74 -15.66
N THR A 4 -3.20 -9.19 -16.56
CA THR A 4 -2.37 -9.97 -17.50
C THR A 4 -0.99 -10.27 -16.92
N PRO A 5 -0.28 -11.32 -17.40
CA PRO A 5 1.08 -11.63 -16.95
C PRO A 5 2.08 -10.47 -17.10
N ALA A 6 1.86 -9.58 -18.08
CA ALA A 6 2.68 -8.37 -18.26
C ALA A 6 2.55 -7.38 -17.08
N ILE A 7 1.37 -7.28 -16.47
CA ILE A 7 1.12 -6.44 -15.28
C ILE A 7 1.76 -7.07 -14.04
N VAL A 8 1.67 -8.40 -13.90
CA VAL A 8 2.36 -9.14 -12.83
C VAL A 8 3.87 -8.93 -12.94
N THR A 9 4.45 -9.08 -14.13
CA THR A 9 5.89 -8.83 -14.40
C THR A 9 6.29 -7.39 -14.07
N ASP A 10 5.49 -6.41 -14.47
CA ASP A 10 5.75 -4.99 -14.20
C ASP A 10 5.59 -4.63 -12.70
N PHE A 11 4.68 -5.29 -11.98
CA PHE A 11 4.56 -5.19 -10.52
C PHE A 11 5.77 -5.82 -9.80
N ARG A 12 6.21 -7.02 -10.23
CA ARG A 12 7.43 -7.68 -9.69
C ARG A 12 8.67 -6.79 -9.88
N ALA A 13 8.78 -6.07 -11.00
CA ALA A 13 9.85 -5.12 -11.26
C ALA A 13 9.73 -3.78 -10.48
N ALA A 14 8.54 -3.45 -9.97
CA ALA A 14 8.32 -2.26 -9.15
C ALA A 14 9.03 -2.37 -7.78
N PHE A 15 9.12 -1.24 -7.07
CA PHE A 15 9.69 -1.17 -5.72
C PHE A 15 11.11 -1.76 -5.58
N ASN A 16 11.91 -1.71 -6.66
CA ASN A 16 13.25 -2.31 -6.78
C ASN A 16 13.28 -3.84 -6.61
N GLY A 17 12.23 -4.56 -7.02
CA GLY A 17 12.24 -6.03 -7.03
C GLY A 17 11.81 -6.70 -5.71
N GLN A 18 11.28 -5.96 -4.74
CA GLN A 18 10.86 -6.52 -3.43
C GLN A 18 9.80 -7.63 -3.51
N PHE A 19 9.08 -7.72 -4.63
CA PHE A 19 8.06 -8.73 -4.87
C PHE A 19 8.45 -9.70 -6.01
N ALA A 20 9.72 -9.75 -6.40
CA ALA A 20 10.20 -10.56 -7.52
C ALA A 20 10.51 -12.03 -7.19
N ASP A 21 10.45 -12.44 -5.92
CA ASP A 21 10.61 -13.84 -5.52
C ASP A 21 9.33 -14.63 -5.84
N ASP A 22 9.37 -15.47 -6.88
CA ASP A 22 8.26 -16.31 -7.34
C ASP A 22 7.90 -17.44 -6.35
N THR A 23 8.81 -17.80 -5.44
CA THR A 23 8.58 -18.82 -4.41
C THR A 23 7.91 -18.25 -3.16
N LYS A 24 8.22 -17.00 -2.81
CA LYS A 24 7.52 -16.28 -1.72
C LYS A 24 6.20 -15.69 -2.20
N TRP A 25 6.18 -15.12 -3.40
CA TRP A 25 5.02 -14.46 -4.00
C TRP A 25 4.67 -15.22 -5.28
N THR A 26 3.72 -16.14 -5.21
CA THR A 26 3.25 -16.84 -6.41
C THR A 26 2.47 -15.88 -7.33
N ASP A 27 2.41 -16.19 -8.62
CA ASP A 27 1.65 -15.37 -9.58
C ASP A 27 0.16 -15.28 -9.20
N ASP A 28 -0.43 -16.37 -8.70
CA ASP A 28 -1.82 -16.40 -8.20
C ASP A 28 -2.05 -15.37 -7.09
N VAL A 29 -1.15 -15.31 -6.09
CA VAL A 29 -1.25 -14.37 -4.96
C VAL A 29 -1.09 -12.92 -5.44
N ILE A 30 -0.17 -12.65 -6.37
CA ILE A 30 -0.03 -11.30 -6.93
C ILE A 30 -1.27 -10.94 -7.77
N GLN A 31 -1.81 -11.87 -8.54
CA GLN A 31 -2.99 -11.66 -9.38
C GLN A 31 -4.24 -11.35 -8.55
N ASP A 32 -4.53 -12.13 -7.50
CA ASP A 32 -5.66 -11.89 -6.60
C ASP A 32 -5.56 -10.51 -5.92
N VAL A 33 -4.37 -10.15 -5.44
CA VAL A 33 -4.15 -8.86 -4.77
C VAL A 33 -4.22 -7.67 -5.74
N LEU A 34 -3.79 -7.85 -6.99
CA LEU A 34 -3.97 -6.84 -8.03
C LEU A 34 -5.45 -6.71 -8.46
N CYS A 35 -6.25 -7.77 -8.38
CA CYS A 35 -7.71 -7.69 -8.60
C CYS A 35 -8.39 -6.86 -7.50
N GLU A 36 -8.04 -7.09 -6.22
CA GLU A 36 -8.55 -6.29 -5.10
C GLU A 36 -8.09 -4.81 -5.22
N ALA A 37 -6.85 -4.59 -5.67
CA ALA A 37 -6.33 -3.26 -5.94
C ALA A 37 -7.05 -2.54 -7.11
N ASP A 38 -7.50 -3.28 -8.13
CA ASP A 38 -8.33 -2.71 -9.21
C ASP A 38 -9.73 -2.33 -8.71
N ALA A 39 -10.31 -3.10 -7.78
CA ALA A 39 -11.58 -2.76 -7.14
C ALA A 39 -11.47 -1.46 -6.32
N GLU A 40 -10.46 -1.34 -5.46
CA GLU A 40 -10.18 -0.12 -4.67
C GLU A 40 -9.78 1.10 -5.55
N THR A 41 -9.22 0.85 -6.73
CA THR A 41 -8.91 1.89 -7.73
C THR A 41 -9.91 1.97 -8.89
N GLY A 42 -11.10 1.38 -8.74
CA GLY A 42 -12.15 1.33 -9.75
C GLY A 42 -12.89 2.67 -9.94
N GLY A 43 -12.78 3.59 -8.98
CA GLY A 43 -13.44 4.89 -9.02
C GLY A 43 -12.90 5.81 -10.13
N SER A 44 -13.78 6.60 -10.75
CA SER A 44 -13.47 7.48 -11.89
C SER A 44 -12.39 8.54 -11.63
N GLY A 45 -12.03 8.80 -10.38
CA GLY A 45 -10.95 9.72 -9.99
C GLY A 45 -9.54 9.18 -10.21
N TRP A 46 -9.38 7.89 -10.52
CA TRP A 46 -8.06 7.28 -10.80
C TRP A 46 -7.68 7.30 -12.29
N GLY A 47 -8.65 7.45 -13.19
CA GLY A 47 -8.45 7.37 -14.63
C GLY A 47 -8.35 5.94 -15.17
N ALA A 48 -8.05 5.80 -16.47
CA ALA A 48 -7.81 4.50 -17.09
C ALA A 48 -6.43 3.94 -16.68
N PHE A 49 -6.34 2.62 -16.53
CA PHE A 49 -5.04 1.96 -16.30
C PHE A 49 -4.22 1.94 -17.59
N ALA A 50 -2.93 2.22 -17.46
CA ALA A 50 -1.92 1.99 -18.48
C ALA A 50 -0.59 1.63 -17.80
N LEU A 51 0.28 0.90 -18.50
CA LEU A 51 1.59 0.48 -17.98
C LEU A 51 2.64 1.62 -17.95
N ASP A 52 2.27 2.85 -18.31
CA ASP A 52 3.15 4.01 -18.28
C ASP A 52 3.62 4.35 -16.86
N CYS A 53 4.85 4.86 -16.71
CA CYS A 53 5.41 5.26 -15.41
C CYS A 53 4.69 6.47 -14.77
N GLN A 54 3.96 7.23 -15.57
CA GLN A 54 3.19 8.40 -15.13
C GLN A 54 1.73 8.04 -14.80
N ASN A 55 1.28 6.81 -15.08
CA ASN A 55 -0.13 6.44 -14.90
C ASN A 55 -0.53 6.43 -13.41
N PHE A 56 -1.54 7.24 -13.09
CA PHE A 56 -1.98 7.47 -11.71
C PHE A 56 -2.71 6.26 -11.12
N LYS A 57 -3.55 5.57 -11.92
CA LYS A 57 -4.23 4.34 -11.50
C LYS A 57 -3.23 3.21 -11.21
N ARG A 58 -2.28 2.94 -12.12
CA ARG A 58 -1.19 1.96 -11.92
C ARG A 58 -0.46 2.20 -10.60
N ARG A 59 -0.05 3.45 -10.34
CA ARG A 59 0.64 3.83 -9.10
C ARG A 59 -0.21 3.60 -7.86
N GLY A 60 -1.52 3.90 -7.91
CA GLY A 60 -2.45 3.60 -6.82
C GLY A 60 -2.57 2.11 -6.57
N MET A 61 -2.84 1.35 -7.63
CA MET A 61 -3.04 -0.10 -7.62
C MET A 61 -1.83 -0.83 -7.02
N TYR A 62 -0.61 -0.49 -7.46
CA TYR A 62 0.61 -1.11 -6.97
C TYR A 62 0.93 -0.76 -5.52
N LEU A 63 0.62 0.46 -5.07
CA LEU A 63 0.80 0.84 -3.67
C LEU A 63 -0.22 0.17 -2.73
N PHE A 64 -1.44 -0.08 -3.19
CA PHE A 64 -2.39 -0.91 -2.45
C PHE A 64 -1.96 -2.37 -2.39
N ALA A 65 -1.56 -2.96 -3.53
CA ALA A 65 -1.09 -4.34 -3.59
C ALA A 65 0.16 -4.57 -2.70
N ALA A 66 1.16 -3.69 -2.81
CA ALA A 66 2.35 -3.74 -1.95
C ALA A 66 2.02 -3.55 -0.47
N HIS A 67 1.05 -2.69 -0.13
CA HIS A 67 0.54 -2.57 1.24
C HIS A 67 -0.08 -3.87 1.72
N TRP A 68 -0.97 -4.48 0.94
CA TRP A 68 -1.69 -5.69 1.32
C TRP A 68 -0.72 -6.85 1.56
N LEU A 69 0.21 -7.10 0.63
CA LEU A 69 1.26 -8.12 0.78
C LEU A 69 2.12 -7.87 2.02
N THR A 70 2.59 -6.63 2.25
CA THR A 70 3.43 -6.32 3.43
C THR A 70 2.68 -6.29 4.75
N PHE A 71 1.37 -6.04 4.76
CA PHE A 71 0.53 -6.00 5.96
C PHE A 71 0.09 -7.40 6.40
N PHE A 72 -0.25 -8.29 5.47
CA PHE A 72 -0.70 -9.65 5.78
C PHE A 72 0.43 -10.69 5.84
N TYR A 73 1.57 -10.48 5.15
CA TYR A 73 2.69 -11.45 5.04
C TYR A 73 4.03 -10.86 5.53
N GLY A 74 4.00 -10.19 6.68
CA GLY A 74 5.13 -9.42 7.23
C GLY A 74 6.45 -10.17 7.43
N ASP A 75 7.54 -9.39 7.58
CA ASP A 75 8.91 -9.79 7.94
C ASP A 75 9.52 -11.00 7.20
N ASP A 76 9.63 -10.89 5.86
CA ASP A 76 10.93 -10.88 5.17
C ASP A 76 10.79 -11.01 3.63
N PRO A 77 10.69 -9.92 2.85
CA PRO A 77 10.76 -9.95 1.38
C PRO A 77 12.20 -9.94 0.80
N ALA A 78 13.19 -10.41 1.57
CA ALA A 78 14.64 -10.29 1.34
C ALA A 78 15.28 -8.96 1.82
N GLY A 79 15.18 -8.69 3.13
CA GLY A 79 16.18 -7.86 3.83
C GLY A 79 16.02 -6.33 3.83
N GLY A 80 14.79 -5.80 3.79
CA GLY A 80 14.53 -4.35 3.80
C GLY A 80 13.57 -3.87 4.89
N ILE A 81 14.11 -3.32 5.99
CA ILE A 81 13.44 -2.56 7.09
C ILE A 81 12.22 -3.26 7.72
N GLY A 82 12.40 -3.79 8.94
CA GLY A 82 11.40 -4.58 9.68
C GLY A 82 10.02 -3.93 9.82
N GLY A 83 9.00 -4.70 9.47
CA GLY A 83 7.58 -4.37 9.45
C GLY A 83 6.86 -4.62 10.77
N ILE A 84 7.43 -4.19 11.90
CA ILE A 84 6.73 -4.22 13.19
C ILE A 84 6.25 -2.84 13.59
N ALA A 85 4.94 -2.80 13.87
CA ALA A 85 4.15 -1.70 14.39
C ALA A 85 4.95 -0.62 15.14
N ARG A 86 5.09 0.55 14.50
CA ARG A 86 5.01 1.80 15.25
C ARG A 86 3.62 2.38 15.10
N LEU A 87 2.70 1.74 15.82
CA LEU A 87 1.71 2.49 16.58
C LEU A 87 2.38 3.78 17.04
N ASN A 88 1.77 4.88 16.66
CA ASN A 88 1.26 5.78 17.65
C ASN A 88 1.77 5.56 19.12
N THR A 89 3.00 6.05 19.40
CA THR A 89 3.80 5.99 20.67
C THR A 89 4.48 7.36 21.00
N GLN A 90 3.98 8.08 22.03
CA GLN A 90 4.31 9.45 22.59
C GLN A 90 3.39 9.66 23.85
N SER A 91 3.79 10.31 24.93
CA SER A 91 3.67 9.78 26.31
C SER A 91 2.64 10.38 27.30
N LYS A 92 2.41 9.64 28.41
CA LYS A 92 1.95 10.18 29.70
C LYS A 92 2.88 9.66 30.80
N GLN A 93 3.55 10.56 31.51
CA GLN A 93 4.43 10.24 32.63
C GLN A 93 3.64 10.11 33.94
N VAL A 94 4.06 9.19 34.80
CA VAL A 94 3.64 9.07 36.21
C VAL A 94 4.90 8.80 37.02
N GLY A 95 5.46 9.83 37.65
CA GLY A 95 6.79 9.73 38.28
C GLY A 95 7.92 9.61 37.24
N ASP A 96 8.98 8.86 37.60
CA ASP A 96 10.18 8.67 36.78
C ASP A 96 9.99 7.72 35.57
N GLU A 97 8.80 7.14 35.40
CA GLU A 97 8.52 6.22 34.29
C GLU A 97 7.93 6.94 33.06
N SER A 98 8.62 6.78 31.92
CA SER A 98 8.21 7.31 30.62
C SER A 98 7.56 6.23 29.75
N ILE A 99 6.24 6.21 29.69
CA ILE A 99 5.44 5.34 28.81
C ILE A 99 4.97 6.13 27.59
N SER A 100 4.98 5.56 26.38
CA SER A 100 4.66 6.27 25.13
C SER A 100 3.45 5.70 24.35
N TYR A 101 2.39 6.50 24.10
CA TYR A 101 1.11 6.21 23.37
C TYR A 101 0.63 7.39 22.44
N ARG A 102 1.29 7.64 21.31
CA ARG A 102 1.03 8.84 20.48
C ARG A 102 -0.36 8.71 19.92
N VAL A 103 -0.89 9.84 19.51
CA VAL A 103 -2.12 9.87 18.76
C VAL A 103 -1.87 10.84 17.60
N ALA A 104 -1.32 10.32 16.50
CA ALA A 104 -1.81 10.76 15.21
C ALA A 104 -3.33 10.64 15.28
N SER A 105 -4.01 11.76 15.03
CA SER A 105 -5.46 11.97 15.16
C SER A 105 -6.24 10.70 14.88
N MET A 106 -7.15 10.30 15.78
CA MET A 106 -8.01 9.11 15.62
C MET A 106 -8.58 9.09 14.20
N MET A 107 -7.99 8.27 13.34
CA MET A 107 -8.51 8.01 12.02
C MET A 107 -9.64 7.01 12.19
N ASP A 108 -10.66 7.15 11.34
CA ASP A 108 -11.72 6.15 11.27
C ASP A 108 -11.10 4.77 11.03
N ALA A 109 -11.59 3.75 11.74
CA ALA A 109 -10.93 2.46 11.87
C ALA A 109 -10.72 1.77 10.50
N GLY A 110 -11.62 1.99 9.54
CA GLY A 110 -11.47 1.50 8.17
C GLY A 110 -10.34 2.15 7.36
N ASN A 111 -9.82 3.31 7.77
CA ASN A 111 -8.65 3.95 7.17
C ASN A 111 -7.36 3.76 7.97
N ASP A 112 -7.44 3.33 9.24
CA ASP A 112 -6.28 3.12 10.11
C ASP A 112 -5.34 2.05 9.52
N ALA A 113 -5.91 0.95 9.00
CA ALA A 113 -5.20 -0.15 8.32
C ALA A 113 -4.24 0.33 7.21
N LEU A 114 -4.65 1.33 6.41
CA LEU A 114 -3.81 1.90 5.36
C LEU A 114 -2.59 2.66 5.91
N THR A 115 -2.58 3.07 7.19
CA THR A 115 -1.46 3.84 7.75
C THR A 115 -0.31 2.98 8.30
N TYR A 116 -0.49 1.66 8.42
CA TYR A 116 0.52 0.77 9.02
C TYR A 116 1.76 0.54 8.14
N THR A 117 1.64 0.68 6.82
CA THR A 117 2.77 0.48 5.89
C THR A 117 3.10 1.78 5.16
N VAL A 118 4.37 1.95 4.76
CA VAL A 118 4.79 3.10 3.93
C VAL A 118 4.01 3.12 2.60
N TYR A 119 3.75 1.94 2.03
CA TYR A 119 2.96 1.78 0.80
C TYR A 119 1.52 2.25 0.98
N GLY A 120 0.86 1.83 2.06
CA GLY A 120 -0.51 2.22 2.38
C GLY A 120 -0.64 3.73 2.67
N GLN A 121 0.34 4.33 3.36
CA GLN A 121 0.37 5.78 3.58
C GLN A 121 0.48 6.57 2.27
N GLN A 122 1.29 6.09 1.30
CA GLN A 122 1.37 6.71 -0.01
C GLN A 122 0.08 6.47 -0.82
N PHE A 123 -0.48 5.26 -0.79
CA PHE A 123 -1.79 4.98 -1.39
C PHE A 123 -2.87 5.91 -0.84
N TYR A 124 -2.95 6.09 0.48
CA TYR A 124 -3.93 6.96 1.13
C TYR A 124 -3.79 8.44 0.70
N ARG A 125 -2.56 8.93 0.50
CA ARG A 125 -2.30 10.26 -0.08
C ARG A 125 -2.82 10.36 -1.52
N LEU A 126 -2.65 9.32 -2.33
CA LEU A 126 -3.18 9.29 -3.70
C LEU A 126 -4.72 9.14 -3.72
N ARG A 127 -5.29 8.29 -2.87
CA ARG A 127 -6.75 8.10 -2.70
C ARG A 127 -7.44 9.41 -2.33
N ARG A 128 -6.86 10.20 -1.43
CA ARG A 128 -7.34 11.57 -1.13
C ARG A 128 -7.33 12.46 -2.38
N ARG A 129 -6.27 12.44 -3.19
CA ARG A 129 -6.20 13.21 -4.45
C ARG A 129 -7.23 12.74 -5.49
N ALA A 130 -7.43 11.43 -5.62
CA ALA A 130 -8.44 10.83 -6.49
C ALA A 130 -9.86 11.26 -6.09
N GLY A 131 -10.16 11.25 -4.79
CA GLY A 131 -11.45 11.66 -4.24
C GLY A 131 -11.70 13.18 -4.25
N MET A 132 -10.65 14.01 -4.23
CA MET A 132 -10.74 15.48 -4.28
C MET A 132 -11.07 16.04 -5.67
N GLY A 133 -11.31 15.20 -6.68
CA GLY A 133 -11.88 15.63 -7.97
C GLY A 133 -10.96 16.45 -8.88
N ALA A 134 -9.67 16.58 -8.53
CA ALA A 134 -8.66 17.20 -9.38
C ALA A 134 -8.31 16.29 -10.57
N ARG A 135 -9.20 16.29 -11.57
CA ARG A 135 -9.03 15.60 -12.85
C ARG A 135 -7.75 16.08 -13.52
N VAL A 136 -6.75 15.21 -13.61
CA VAL A 136 -5.76 15.30 -14.68
C VAL A 136 -6.47 14.76 -15.92
N ILE A 137 -6.69 15.64 -16.89
CA ILE A 137 -7.18 15.33 -18.24
C ILE A 137 -5.95 15.17 -19.13
#